data_AF-A0A3D1G695-F1
#
_entry.id   AF-A0A3D1G695-F1
#
_cell.length_a   1.000
_cell.length_b   1.000
_cell.length_c   1.000
_cell.angle_alpha   90.00
_cell.angle_beta   90.00
_cell.angle_gamma   90.00
#
_symmetry.space_group_name_H-M   'P 1'
#
loop_
_entity.id
_entity.type
_entity.pdbx_description
1 polymer ?
#
loop_
_entity_poly.entity_id
_entity_poly.type
_entity_poly.pdbx_seq_one_letter_code
_entity_poly.pdbx_strand_id
1 'polypeptide(L)' 'MSFQIAIGPRIRKSPFYNSTVKAGVSHFTTYNHMYMPVSYGDPQAEYDRLMNGVDMRDVAGQRQVSLKGP' A
#
# COMPACT_ATOMS: atom_id res chain seq x y z
N MET A 1 9.66 18.50 11.09
CA MET A 1 10.63 17.40 10.87
C MET A 1 9.83 16.24 10.28
N SER A 2 10.19 15.70 9.12
CA SER A 2 9.50 14.54 8.54
C SER A 2 10.34 13.28 8.77
N PHE A 3 9.66 12.19 9.15
CA PHE A 3 10.29 10.88 9.28
C PHE A 3 10.15 10.13 7.96
N GLN A 4 11.18 9.39 7.56
CA GLN A 4 11.20 8.61 6.33
C GLN A 4 11.17 7.10 6.63
N ILE A 5 10.55 6.33 5.73
CA ILE A 5 10.58 4.87 5.77
C ILE A 5 11.70 4.38 4.84
N ALA A 6 12.62 3.58 5.37
CA ALA A 6 13.68 2.98 4.57
C ALA A 6 13.11 1.85 3.69
N ILE A 7 13.43 1.89 2.39
CA ILE A 7 13.09 0.82 1.45
C ILE A 7 14.24 -0.19 1.39
N GLY A 8 13.96 -1.46 1.72
CA GLY A 8 14.95 -2.52 1.71
C GLY A 8 14.33 -3.92 1.63
N PRO A 9 15.14 -4.98 1.61
CA PRO A 9 14.67 -6.35 1.39
C PRO A 9 13.95 -6.96 2.61
N ARG A 10 14.17 -6.43 3.83
CA ARG A 10 13.58 -6.96 5.08
C ARG A 10 12.06 -6.84 5.11
N ILE A 11 11.53 -5.74 4.59
CA ILE A 11 10.10 -5.52 4.46
C ILE A 11 9.73 -5.88 3.03
N ARG A 12 8.73 -6.74 2.87
CA ARG A 12 8.38 -7.28 1.55
C ARG A 12 7.79 -6.19 0.66
N LYS A 13 8.06 -6.30 -0.64
CA LYS A 13 7.37 -5.53 -1.68
C LYS A 13 6.22 -6.36 -2.22
N SER A 14 5.09 -5.71 -2.52
CA SER A 14 3.96 -6.35 -3.19
C SER A 14 4.29 -6.64 -4.66
N PRO A 15 3.50 -7.49 -5.35
CA PRO A 15 3.57 -7.63 -6.80
C PRO A 15 3.31 -6.31 -7.56
N PHE A 16 2.61 -5.37 -6.93
CA PHE A 16 2.22 -4.09 -7.53
C PHE A 16 3.17 -2.93 -7.16
N TYR A 17 4.21 -3.19 -6.37
CA TYR A 17 5.08 -2.15 -5.80
C TYR A 17 5.61 -1.16 -6.84
N ASN A 18 6.12 -1.64 -7.98
CA ASN A 18 6.63 -0.76 -9.02
C ASN A 18 5.53 0.11 -9.65
N SER A 19 4.32 -0.44 -9.81
CA SER A 19 3.16 0.32 -10.30
C SER A 19 2.71 1.36 -9.27
N THR A 20 2.70 1.01 -7.98
CA THR A 20 2.41 1.93 -6.87
C THR A 20 3.39 3.09 -6.82
N VAL A 21 4.70 2.82 -7.00
CA VAL A 21 5.73 3.87 -7.10
C VAL A 21 5.51 4.74 -8.34
N LYS A 22 5.28 4.13 -9.50
CA LYS A 22 5.01 4.85 -10.76
C LYS A 22 3.76 5.73 -10.67
N ALA A 23 2.74 5.30 -9.92
CA ALA A 23 1.51 6.03 -9.67
C ALA A 23 1.67 7.21 -8.69
N GLY A 24 2.86 7.43 -8.12
CA GLY A 24 3.16 8.60 -7.31
C GLY A 24 2.79 8.46 -5.83
N VAL A 25 2.87 7.24 -5.27
CA VAL A 25 2.73 7.04 -3.82
C VAL A 25 3.63 8.01 -3.04
N SER A 26 3.05 8.67 -2.03
CA SER A 26 3.75 9.63 -1.18
C SER A 26 4.12 9.04 0.18
N HIS A 27 3.29 8.12 0.70
CA HIS A 27 3.47 7.53 2.02
C HIS A 27 3.20 6.02 2.00
N PHE A 28 4.04 5.28 2.70
CA PHE A 28 3.87 3.86 2.99
C PHE A 28 3.71 3.63 4.49
N THR A 29 2.93 2.61 4.83
CA THR A 29 3.01 1.94 6.14
C THR A 29 3.62 0.55 5.97
N THR A 30 3.96 -0.10 7.08
CA THR A 30 4.27 -1.52 7.11
C THR A 30 3.08 -2.29 7.66
N TYR A 31 2.50 -3.18 6.86
CA TYR A 31 1.38 -4.04 7.27
C TYR A 31 1.72 -5.50 6.97
N ASN A 32 1.63 -6.37 7.98
CA ASN A 32 2.12 -7.76 7.91
C ASN A 32 3.51 -7.84 7.24
N HIS A 33 4.51 -7.10 7.69
CA HIS A 33 5.88 -7.11 7.12
C HIS A 33 5.94 -6.87 5.60
N MET A 34 5.02 -6.07 5.04
CA MET A 34 4.99 -5.66 3.64
C MET A 34 4.73 -4.15 3.55
N TYR A 35 5.34 -3.47 2.59
CA TYR A 35 5.04 -2.07 2.30
C TYR A 35 3.63 -1.96 1.72
N MET A 36 2.79 -1.12 2.31
CA MET A 36 1.43 -0.86 1.84
C MET A 36 1.26 0.66 1.65
N PRO A 37 0.83 1.14 0.47
CA PRO A 37 0.61 2.56 0.24
C PRO A 37 -0.55 3.07 1.11
N VAL A 38 -0.39 4.27 1.69
CA VAL A 38 -1.43 4.92 2.51
C VAL A 38 -1.83 6.31 2.01
N SER A 39 -1.05 6.91 1.10
CA SER A 39 -1.42 8.14 0.42
C SER A 39 -0.66 8.32 -0.89
N TYR A 40 -1.28 9.04 -1.82
CA TYR A 40 -0.72 9.52 -3.09
C TYR A 40 -0.57 11.05 -3.12
N GLY A 41 -0.85 11.74 -2.00
CA GLY A 41 -0.49 13.15 -1.77
C GLY A 41 -1.65 14.13 -1.66
N ASP A 42 -2.87 13.74 -2.05
CA ASP A 42 -4.07 14.58 -1.95
C ASP A 42 -5.21 13.81 -1.27
N PRO A 43 -5.32 13.89 0.06
CA PRO A 43 -6.33 13.14 0.82
C PRO A 43 -7.77 13.45 0.39
N GLN A 44 -8.06 14.69 -0.02
CA GLN A 44 -9.42 15.09 -0.39
C GLN A 44 -9.80 14.52 -1.77
N ALA A 45 -8.89 14.57 -2.73
CA ALA A 45 -9.11 13.96 -4.04
C ALA A 45 -9.08 12.43 -3.98
N GLU A 46 -8.26 11.82 -3.11
CA GLU A 46 -8.29 10.37 -2.85
C GLU A 46 -9.63 9.94 -2.24
N TYR A 47 -10.16 10.72 -1.29
CA TYR A 47 -11.49 10.48 -0.71
C TYR A 47 -12.61 10.64 -1.74
N ASP A 48 -12.58 11.67 -2.57
CA ASP A 48 -13.59 11.88 -3.61
C ASP A 48 -13.60 10.73 -4.63
N ARG A 49 -12.42 10.25 -5.08
CA ARG A 49 -12.33 9.05 -5.94
C ARG A 49 -12.91 7.80 -5.29
N LEU A 50 -12.71 7.63 -3.98
CA LEU A 50 -13.30 6.51 -3.23
C LEU A 50 -14.82 6.60 -3.18
N MET A 51 -15.37 7.80 -2.94
CA MET A 51 -16.81 7.98 -2.72
C MET A 51 -17.61 8.08 -4.02
N ASN A 52 -17.06 8.75 -5.02
CA ASN A 52 -17.77 9.17 -6.22
C ASN A 52 -17.15 8.62 -7.53
N GLY A 53 -16.00 7.93 -7.44
CA GLY A 53 -15.27 7.42 -8.60
C GLY A 53 -14.89 5.96 -8.49
N VAL A 54 -13.71 5.63 -9.00
CA VAL A 54 -13.09 4.31 -8.86
C VAL A 54 -11.74 4.48 -8.20
N ASP A 55 -11.47 3.60 -7.24
CA ASP A 55 -10.24 3.59 -6.49
C ASP A 55 -9.68 2.15 -6.45
N MET A 56 -8.42 2.01 -6.86
CA MET A 56 -7.71 0.73 -6.91
C MET A 56 -6.49 0.80 -6.00
N ARG A 57 -6.45 -0.07 -4.99
CA ARG A 57 -5.42 -0.05 -3.95
C ARG A 57 -4.58 -1.32 -3.98
N ASP A 58 -3.27 -1.15 -3.85
CA ASP A 58 -2.37 -2.25 -3.51
C ASP A 58 -2.53 -2.61 -2.03
N VAL A 59 -3.37 -3.61 -1.78
CA VAL A 59 -3.61 -4.16 -0.44
C VAL A 59 -2.97 -5.53 -0.27
N ALA A 60 -1.89 -5.83 -1.01
CA ALA A 60 -1.22 -7.14 -0.96
C ALA A 60 -0.69 -7.52 0.45
N GLY A 61 -0.51 -6.53 1.33
CA GLY A 61 -0.19 -6.70 2.75
C GLY A 61 -1.30 -7.39 3.56
N GLN A 62 -2.54 -7.43 3.07
CA GLN A 62 -3.63 -8.23 3.63
C GLN A 62 -3.37 -9.71 3.31
N ARG A 63 -2.46 -10.32 4.06
CA ARG A 63 -2.01 -11.70 3.86
C ARG A 63 -3.09 -12.67 4.33
N GLN A 64 -3.22 -13.74 3.56
CA GLN A 64 -4.16 -14.81 3.84
C GLN A 64 -3.49 -15.85 4.73
N VAL A 65 -4.24 -16.40 5.67
CA VAL A 65 -3.88 -17.62 6.39
C VAL A 65 -4.79 -18.71 5.85
N SER A 66 -4.21 -19.71 5.19
CA SER A 66 -4.95 -20.88 4.73
C SER A 66 -4.83 -21.97 5.78
N LEU A 67 -5.97 -22.49 6.22
CA LEU A 67 -6.06 -23.63 7.12
C LEU A 67 -6.60 -24.81 6.33
N LYS A 68 -6.00 -25.98 6.52
CA LYS A 68 -6.45 -27.24 5.94
C LYS A 68 -6.50 -28.30 7.04
N GLY A 69 -7.67 -28.89 7.24
CA GLY A 69 -7.86 -30.01 8.16
C GLY A 69 -7.58 -31.36 7.49
N PRO A 70 -7.85 -32.47 8.20
CA PRO A 70 -8.32 -33.69 7.55
C PRO A 70 -9.55 -33.42 6.68
#